data_AF-A0AAN8KF53-F1
#
_entry.id   AF-A0AAN8KF53-F1
#
_cell.length_a   1.000
_cell.length_b   1.000
_cell.length_c   1.000
_cell.angle_alpha   90.00
_cell.angle_beta   90.00
_cell.angle_gamma   90.00
#
_symmetry.space_group_name_H-M   'P 1'
#
loop_
_entity.id
_entity.type
_entity.pdbx_description
1 polymer ?
#
loop_
_entity_poly.entity_id
_entity_poly.type
_entity_poly.pdbx_seq_one_letter_code
_entity_poly.pdbx_strand_id
1 'polypeptide(L)'
;MDQLLKLKTVLMGILPVEASFILQHVHQEELVTERVYMELKIASELTPEKTIIGLLDTLITKGGDEKCTRFLTLLQQPAIIKELPKLNEIKQMIYSDIALAPSGPAPPDAVPTSASSTVHTPGPSTAGSNIPTTPVKKKSTLKTSATTPVKKTIKSVVKKTRRNTIACGTINGVSKVKTGSSGGKYFQAVLNQEDGPMVILILDIEKHKTFLGAEKRRSSVRLKGISFEELGIIKYQEGIKFTSTSELIFMRVKNTTKMERTADQI
;
A
#
# COMPACT_ATOMS: atom_id res chain seq x y z
N MET A 1 -18.88 -0.54 15.98
CA MET A 1 -18.47 -0.10 14.63
C MET A 1 -19.23 1.15 14.21
N ASP A 2 -20.55 1.21 14.43
CA ASP A 2 -21.44 2.27 13.99
C ASP A 2 -20.99 3.70 14.34
N GLN A 3 -20.35 3.89 15.49
CA GLN A 3 -19.76 5.18 15.89
C GLN A 3 -18.71 5.66 14.89
N LEU A 4 -17.76 4.81 14.50
CA LEU A 4 -16.72 5.16 13.54
C LEU A 4 -17.31 5.43 12.14
N LEU A 5 -18.38 4.72 11.76
CA LEU A 5 -19.12 4.98 10.51
C LEU A 5 -19.84 6.35 10.53
N LYS A 6 -20.53 6.70 11.63
CA LYS A 6 -21.16 8.02 11.81
C LYS A 6 -20.13 9.15 11.77
N LEU A 7 -18.98 8.95 12.43
CA LEU A 7 -17.90 9.94 12.53
C LEU A 7 -16.99 9.98 11.28
N LYS A 8 -17.01 8.97 10.40
CA LYS A 8 -16.12 8.83 9.24
C LYS A 8 -16.03 10.11 8.40
N THR A 9 -17.17 10.70 8.04
CA THR A 9 -17.23 11.91 7.21
C THR A 9 -16.58 13.11 7.88
N VAL A 10 -16.69 13.23 9.21
CA VAL A 10 -16.12 14.35 9.98
C VAL A 10 -14.61 14.13 10.18
N LEU A 11 -14.19 12.91 10.51
CA LEU A 11 -12.78 12.53 10.59
C LEU A 11 -12.04 12.71 9.26
N MET A 12 -12.70 12.43 8.13
CA MET A 12 -12.18 12.72 6.79
C MET A 12 -11.95 14.21 6.51
N GLY A 13 -12.62 15.13 7.24
CA GLY A 13 -12.36 16.58 7.11
C GLY A 13 -11.26 17.11 8.04
N ILE A 14 -10.83 16.33 9.04
CA ILE A 14 -9.91 16.77 10.09
C ILE A 14 -8.55 16.05 9.99
N LEU A 15 -8.57 14.72 9.95
CA LEU A 15 -7.37 13.89 10.01
C LEU A 15 -6.40 14.05 8.80
N PRO A 16 -6.83 14.40 7.57
CA PRO A 16 -5.88 14.52 6.45
C PRO A 16 -4.80 15.59 6.63
N VAL A 17 -5.06 16.62 7.44
CA VAL A 17 -4.07 17.68 7.73
C VAL A 17 -2.81 17.09 8.35
N GLU A 18 -2.97 16.11 9.24
CA GLU A 18 -1.88 15.44 9.97
C GLU A 18 -1.87 13.92 9.72
N ALA A 19 -2.18 13.51 8.48
CA ALA A 19 -2.33 12.10 8.12
C ALA A 19 -1.11 11.25 8.48
N SER A 20 0.10 11.77 8.26
CA SER A 20 1.37 11.10 8.58
C SER A 20 1.57 10.88 10.08
N PHE A 21 1.20 11.87 10.91
CA PHE A 21 1.32 11.82 12.36
C PHE A 21 0.31 10.84 12.98
N ILE A 22 -0.95 10.87 12.50
CA ILE A 22 -1.97 9.89 12.88
C ILE A 22 -1.54 8.48 12.47
N LEU A 23 -1.09 8.29 11.25
CA LEU A 23 -0.69 6.97 10.74
C LEU A 23 0.47 6.37 11.54
N GLN A 24 1.41 7.20 12.03
CA GLN A 24 2.48 6.75 12.92
C GLN A 24 1.94 6.25 14.27
N HIS A 25 1.02 6.97 14.91
CA HIS A 25 0.42 6.55 16.19
C HIS A 25 -0.42 5.27 16.03
N VAL A 26 -1.19 5.18 14.95
CA VAL A 26 -2.00 4.00 14.60
C VAL A 26 -1.14 2.74 14.43
N HIS A 27 0.08 2.89 13.90
CA HIS A 27 1.02 1.78 13.79
C HIS A 27 1.66 1.41 15.13
N GLN A 28 2.01 2.40 15.97
CA GLN A 28 2.55 2.17 17.31
C GLN A 28 1.55 1.44 18.23
N GLU A 29 0.25 1.63 18.02
CA GLU A 29 -0.85 0.98 18.75
C GLU A 29 -1.36 -0.31 18.07
N GLU A 30 -0.60 -0.85 17.10
CA GLU A 30 -0.86 -2.12 16.38
C GLU A 30 -2.27 -2.24 15.73
N LEU A 31 -2.91 -1.09 15.48
CA LEU A 31 -4.26 -1.03 14.91
C LEU A 31 -4.26 -1.49 13.45
N VAL A 32 -3.17 -1.22 12.72
CA VAL A 32 -2.92 -1.73 11.37
C VAL A 32 -1.63 -2.55 11.36
N THR A 33 -1.58 -3.57 10.50
CA THR A 33 -0.34 -4.35 10.29
C THR A 33 0.70 -3.54 9.51
N GLU A 34 1.99 -3.81 9.73
CA GLU A 34 3.14 -3.20 9.02
C GLU A 34 2.95 -3.09 7.49
N ARG A 35 2.37 -4.11 6.83
CA ARG A 35 2.08 -4.06 5.38
C ARG A 35 1.12 -2.93 5.02
N VAL A 36 -0.01 -2.84 5.72
CA VAL A 36 -1.02 -1.80 5.54
C VAL A 36 -0.44 -0.43 5.92
N TYR A 37 0.36 -0.34 6.99
CA TYR A 37 1.04 0.90 7.36
C TYR A 37 1.95 1.41 6.23
N MET A 38 2.75 0.53 5.62
CA MET A 38 3.63 0.89 4.50
C MET A 38 2.86 1.31 3.25
N GLU A 39 1.77 0.60 2.90
CA GLU A 39 0.85 1.00 1.81
C GLU A 39 0.25 2.40 2.05
N LEU A 40 -0.31 2.62 3.24
CA LEU A 40 -0.93 3.89 3.65
C LEU A 40 0.09 5.04 3.75
N LYS A 41 1.35 4.74 4.10
CA LYS A 41 2.42 5.73 4.23
C LYS A 41 2.95 6.20 2.88
N ILE A 42 3.08 5.28 1.92
CA ILE A 42 3.37 5.66 0.53
C ILE A 42 2.22 6.51 -0.04
N ALA A 43 0.97 6.15 0.27
CA ALA A 43 -0.19 6.94 -0.13
C ALA A 43 -0.25 8.32 0.55
N SER A 44 0.29 8.49 1.78
CA SER A 44 0.17 9.75 2.54
C SER A 44 1.03 10.86 1.97
N GLU A 45 2.15 10.51 1.35
CA GLU A 45 3.05 11.47 0.68
C GLU A 45 2.45 12.07 -0.61
N LEU A 46 1.47 11.38 -1.23
CA LEU A 46 0.81 11.83 -2.45
C LEU A 46 -0.61 12.37 -2.21
N THR A 47 -1.37 11.74 -1.31
CA THR A 47 -2.81 11.94 -1.12
C THR A 47 -3.23 11.63 0.32
N PRO A 48 -3.02 12.54 1.29
CA PRO A 48 -3.35 12.29 2.70
C PRO A 48 -4.84 11.99 2.93
N GLU A 49 -5.74 12.58 2.13
CA GLU A 49 -7.18 12.26 2.14
C GLU A 49 -7.44 10.78 1.83
N LYS A 50 -6.82 10.23 0.77
CA LYS A 50 -6.94 8.81 0.42
C LYS A 50 -6.36 7.91 1.50
N THR A 51 -5.26 8.30 2.14
CA THR A 51 -4.69 7.57 3.28
C THR A 51 -5.67 7.48 4.44
N ILE A 52 -6.30 8.59 4.83
CA ILE A 52 -7.30 8.59 5.91
C ILE A 52 -8.53 7.76 5.53
N ILE A 53 -9.00 7.83 4.28
CA ILE A 53 -10.09 6.97 3.78
C ILE A 53 -9.70 5.49 3.90
N GLY A 54 -8.53 5.11 3.36
CA GLY A 54 -8.03 3.72 3.37
C GLY A 54 -7.77 3.20 4.79
N LEU A 55 -7.31 4.06 5.71
CA LEU A 55 -7.18 3.74 7.13
C LEU A 55 -8.55 3.43 7.76
N LEU A 56 -9.51 4.36 7.62
CA LEU A 56 -10.85 4.19 8.19
C LEU A 56 -11.55 2.96 7.60
N ASP A 57 -11.45 2.74 6.28
CA ASP A 57 -11.99 1.56 5.61
C ASP A 57 -11.29 0.28 6.07
N THR A 58 -9.98 0.29 6.32
CA THR A 58 -9.28 -0.88 6.87
C THR A 58 -9.74 -1.19 8.29
N LEU A 59 -9.91 -0.19 9.15
CA LEU A 59 -10.39 -0.38 10.52
C LEU A 59 -11.82 -0.93 10.52
N ILE A 60 -12.71 -0.40 9.69
CA ILE A 60 -14.10 -0.87 9.57
C ILE A 60 -14.17 -2.29 8.97
N THR A 61 -13.41 -2.59 7.91
CA THR A 61 -13.54 -3.88 7.19
C THR A 61 -12.70 -5.02 7.76
N LYS A 62 -11.53 -4.73 8.34
CA LYS A 62 -10.57 -5.74 8.84
C LYS A 62 -10.26 -5.60 10.33
N GLY A 63 -10.51 -4.43 10.92
CA GLY A 63 -10.21 -4.17 12.33
C GLY A 63 -11.30 -4.62 13.30
N GLY A 64 -12.55 -4.60 12.88
CA GLY A 64 -13.69 -4.93 13.74
C GLY A 64 -13.87 -3.93 14.89
N ASP A 65 -14.81 -4.23 15.79
CA ASP A 65 -15.21 -3.30 16.85
C ASP A 65 -14.06 -2.89 17.78
N GLU A 66 -13.21 -3.85 18.18
CA GLU A 66 -12.10 -3.57 19.11
C GLU A 66 -11.13 -2.53 18.54
N LYS A 67 -10.68 -2.70 17.29
CA LYS A 67 -9.73 -1.75 16.68
C LYS A 67 -10.39 -0.42 16.35
N CYS A 68 -11.67 -0.40 16.00
CA CYS A 68 -12.43 0.84 15.87
C CYS A 68 -12.50 1.61 17.19
N THR A 69 -12.80 0.95 18.31
CA THR A 69 -12.88 1.58 19.64
C THR A 69 -11.51 2.04 20.13
N ARG A 70 -10.47 1.21 19.98
CA ARG A 70 -9.08 1.62 20.28
C ARG A 70 -8.64 2.82 19.44
N PHE A 71 -8.99 2.87 18.15
CA PHE A 71 -8.72 4.04 17.30
C PHE A 71 -9.44 5.31 17.77
N LEU A 72 -10.72 5.21 18.16
CA LEU A 72 -11.45 6.35 18.73
C LEU A 72 -10.84 6.82 20.07
N THR A 73 -10.34 5.89 20.89
CA THR A 73 -9.63 6.21 22.13
C THR A 73 -8.27 6.87 21.86
N LEU A 74 -7.55 6.41 20.84
CA LEU A 74 -6.31 7.01 20.34
C LEU A 74 -6.54 8.47 19.92
N LEU A 75 -7.60 8.77 19.16
CA LEU A 75 -7.94 10.15 18.77
C LEU A 75 -8.29 11.07 19.96
N GLN A 76 -8.55 10.52 21.14
CA GLN A 76 -8.78 11.29 22.37
C GLN A 76 -7.50 11.58 23.17
N GLN A 77 -6.36 10.99 22.81
CA GLN A 77 -5.10 11.20 23.51
C GLN A 77 -4.72 12.70 23.50
N PRO A 78 -4.30 13.29 24.63
CA PRO A 78 -4.00 14.72 24.71
C PRO A 78 -2.85 15.13 23.77
N ALA A 79 -1.94 14.21 23.45
CA ALA A 79 -0.90 14.43 22.43
C ALA A 79 -1.49 14.65 21.02
N ILE A 80 -2.58 13.94 20.68
CA ILE A 80 -3.23 14.00 19.36
C ILE A 80 -4.21 15.17 19.31
N ILE A 81 -4.97 15.43 20.38
CA ILE A 81 -5.85 16.61 20.47
C ILE A 81 -5.04 17.92 20.40
N LYS A 82 -3.80 17.94 20.90
CA LYS A 82 -2.93 19.12 20.85
C LYS A 82 -2.54 19.50 19.40
N GLU A 83 -2.17 18.52 18.58
CA GLU A 83 -1.82 18.75 17.17
C GLU A 83 -3.08 18.94 16.29
N LEU A 84 -4.19 18.31 16.65
CA LEU A 84 -5.48 18.42 15.96
C LEU A 84 -6.59 18.97 16.89
N PRO A 85 -6.59 20.28 17.22
CA PRO A 85 -7.57 20.88 18.14
C PRO A 85 -9.02 20.73 17.67
N LYS A 86 -9.25 20.59 16.36
CA LYS A 86 -10.56 20.29 15.76
C LYS A 86 -11.16 18.95 16.23
N LEU A 87 -10.34 18.00 16.71
CA LEU A 87 -10.84 16.77 17.34
C LEU A 87 -11.53 17.04 18.68
N ASN A 88 -11.22 18.16 19.35
CA ASN A 88 -11.87 18.52 20.61
C ASN A 88 -13.33 18.94 20.42
N GLU A 89 -13.68 19.53 19.28
CA GLU A 89 -15.06 19.92 18.92
C GLU A 89 -15.97 18.68 18.77
N ILE A 90 -15.45 17.60 18.17
CA ILE A 90 -16.18 16.35 17.98
C ILE A 90 -16.15 15.43 19.21
N LYS A 91 -15.39 15.79 20.26
CA LYS A 91 -15.24 14.97 21.47
C LYS A 91 -16.59 14.59 22.09
N GLN A 92 -17.56 15.50 22.14
CA GLN A 92 -18.89 15.20 22.67
C GLN A 92 -19.67 14.17 21.83
N MET A 93 -19.49 14.16 20.51
CA MET A 93 -20.08 13.13 19.63
C MET A 93 -19.44 11.75 19.83
N ILE A 94 -18.16 11.69 20.21
CA ILE A 94 -17.45 10.44 20.50
C ILE A 94 -17.83 9.91 21.90
N TYR A 95 -18.04 10.79 22.88
CA TYR A 95 -18.26 10.40 24.29
C TYR A 95 -19.68 9.94 24.64
N SER A 96 -20.70 10.28 23.84
CA SER A 96 -22.10 10.00 24.16
C SER A 96 -22.46 8.49 24.17
N ASP A 97 -21.53 7.64 23.75
CA ASP A 97 -21.79 6.28 23.26
C ASP A 97 -20.69 5.27 23.72
N ILE A 98 -19.74 5.71 24.56
CA ILE A 98 -18.63 4.91 25.16
C ILE A 98 -18.73 4.91 26.71
N ALA A 99 -19.91 5.19 27.25
CA ALA A 99 -20.13 5.37 28.69
C ALA A 99 -20.26 4.04 29.48
N LEU A 100 -19.19 3.24 29.51
CA LEU A 100 -18.90 2.24 30.55
C LEU A 100 -17.41 1.83 30.42
N ALA A 101 -16.52 1.93 31.41
CA ALA A 101 -16.73 2.21 32.84
C ALA A 101 -15.56 3.04 33.44
N PRO A 102 -15.83 3.90 34.45
CA PRO A 102 -14.78 4.44 35.31
C PRO A 102 -14.33 3.36 36.31
N SER A 103 -13.29 2.60 35.98
CA SER A 103 -12.63 1.70 36.93
C SER A 103 -11.76 2.52 37.90
N GLY A 104 -12.40 3.22 38.83
CA GLY A 104 -11.76 3.80 40.00
C GLY A 104 -12.44 3.36 41.29
N PRO A 105 -11.79 2.54 42.11
CA PRO A 105 -11.93 2.58 43.56
C PRO A 105 -10.91 3.56 44.15
N ALA A 106 -11.30 4.23 45.24
CA ALA A 106 -10.54 5.26 45.94
C ALA A 106 -9.22 4.76 46.58
N PRO A 107 -8.27 5.67 46.90
CA PRO A 107 -7.04 5.31 47.59
C PRO A 107 -7.27 5.00 49.08
N PRO A 108 -6.41 4.18 49.70
CA PRO A 108 -6.13 4.22 51.12
C PRO A 108 -4.75 4.84 51.39
N ASP A 109 -4.73 6.10 51.83
CA ASP A 109 -3.57 6.65 52.55
C ASP A 109 -3.48 5.99 53.95
N ALA A 110 -2.32 5.39 54.27
CA ALA A 110 -1.66 5.45 55.59
C ALA A 110 -0.55 4.39 55.73
N VAL A 111 0.70 4.85 55.68
CA VAL A 111 1.94 4.19 56.16
C VAL A 111 2.02 4.47 57.68
N PRO A 112 2.48 3.58 58.62
CA PRO A 112 3.91 3.21 58.67
C PRO A 112 4.41 1.91 59.39
N THR A 113 5.64 1.53 59.02
CA THR A 113 6.77 1.02 59.86
C THR A 113 6.64 -0.21 60.76
N SER A 114 7.36 -1.29 60.41
CA SER A 114 8.36 -2.05 61.22
C SER A 114 8.60 -3.44 60.58
N ALA A 115 9.71 -4.18 60.71
CA ALA A 115 11.14 -4.00 60.97
C ALA A 115 11.69 -5.43 61.23
N SER A 116 12.86 -5.80 60.67
CA SER A 116 13.64 -7.03 61.04
C SER A 116 12.98 -8.40 60.72
N SER A 117 13.66 -9.55 60.57
CA SER A 117 15.10 -9.90 60.45
C SER A 117 15.25 -11.36 59.95
N THR A 118 16.42 -11.72 59.41
CA THR A 118 17.20 -12.97 59.72
C THR A 118 16.53 -14.38 59.65
N VAL A 119 17.08 -15.48 59.08
CA VAL A 119 18.24 -15.78 58.20
C VAL A 119 18.28 -17.31 57.88
N HIS A 120 19.35 -17.82 57.22
CA HIS A 120 19.82 -19.24 57.10
C HIS A 120 19.33 -20.19 55.97
N THR A 121 20.22 -20.38 54.98
CA THR A 121 20.62 -21.64 54.28
C THR A 121 21.19 -22.70 55.26
N PRO A 122 21.41 -24.01 54.93
CA PRO A 122 22.02 -24.58 53.68
C PRO A 122 21.31 -25.84 53.08
N GLY A 123 21.39 -26.18 51.77
CA GLY A 123 22.50 -26.89 51.07
C GLY A 123 22.20 -28.42 50.93
N PRO A 124 22.94 -29.26 50.15
CA PRO A 124 23.98 -28.96 49.13
C PRO A 124 23.98 -29.86 47.84
N SER A 125 24.80 -29.49 46.82
CA SER A 125 25.54 -30.37 45.84
C SER A 125 24.75 -31.28 44.85
N THR A 126 25.25 -31.74 43.68
CA THR A 126 26.61 -31.94 43.12
C THR A 126 26.65 -31.90 41.57
N ALA A 127 27.77 -31.42 40.99
CA ALA A 127 28.45 -31.62 39.66
C ALA A 127 27.70 -32.19 38.40
N GLY A 128 28.17 -31.99 37.16
CA GLY A 128 29.37 -31.31 36.60
C GLY A 128 29.23 -31.20 35.06
N SER A 129 29.67 -30.12 34.40
CA SER A 129 31.03 -29.91 33.85
C SER A 129 31.55 -31.00 32.90
N ASN A 130 31.57 -30.75 31.58
CA ASN A 130 32.81 -30.59 30.78
C ASN A 130 32.57 -30.53 29.24
N ILE A 131 33.21 -29.52 28.62
CA ILE A 131 33.53 -29.33 27.19
C ILE A 131 34.97 -29.91 27.04
N PRO A 132 35.47 -30.55 25.92
CA PRO A 132 35.83 -29.77 24.72
C PRO A 132 36.09 -30.44 23.33
N THR A 133 36.20 -29.52 22.35
CA THR A 133 37.08 -29.51 21.15
C THR A 133 36.74 -30.21 19.81
N THR A 134 37.21 -29.52 18.76
CA THR A 134 37.08 -29.67 17.28
C THR A 134 38.16 -30.63 16.71
N PRO A 135 38.45 -30.77 15.38
CA PRO A 135 37.86 -30.18 14.15
C PRO A 135 37.66 -31.17 12.96
N VAL A 136 37.26 -30.70 11.75
CA VAL A 136 37.85 -31.13 10.44
C VAL A 136 37.42 -30.25 9.25
N LYS A 137 38.32 -30.14 8.25
CA LYS A 137 38.22 -29.35 6.99
C LYS A 137 37.46 -30.06 5.86
N LYS A 138 36.81 -29.27 4.98
CA LYS A 138 37.07 -29.14 3.51
C LYS A 138 36.15 -28.03 2.95
N LYS A 139 36.64 -26.84 2.55
CA LYS A 139 37.34 -26.47 1.30
C LYS A 139 36.63 -26.86 -0.02
N SER A 140 35.89 -25.92 -0.58
CA SER A 140 36.24 -25.25 -1.85
C SER A 140 35.52 -23.88 -1.96
N THR A 141 36.17 -22.71 -1.97
CA THR A 141 36.77 -22.01 -3.14
C THR A 141 35.81 -21.82 -4.32
N LEU A 142 35.58 -20.62 -4.90
CA LEU A 142 36.21 -19.29 -4.67
C LEU A 142 35.48 -18.12 -5.42
N LYS A 143 35.54 -16.89 -4.84
CA LYS A 143 35.53 -15.52 -5.46
C LYS A 143 34.22 -14.97 -6.05
N THR A 144 33.82 -13.68 -5.97
CA THR A 144 34.23 -12.41 -5.25
C THR A 144 33.08 -11.38 -5.43
N SER A 145 32.84 -10.28 -4.69
CA SER A 145 33.46 -9.53 -3.56
C SER A 145 32.31 -8.95 -2.67
N ALA A 146 32.43 -8.44 -1.44
CA ALA A 146 33.21 -7.34 -0.85
C ALA A 146 32.86 -5.93 -1.45
N THR A 147 32.40 -4.88 -0.75
CA THR A 147 32.29 -4.58 0.71
C THR A 147 31.27 -3.43 0.98
N THR A 148 30.48 -3.49 2.05
CA THR A 148 29.64 -2.41 2.64
C THR A 148 30.38 -1.66 3.78
N PRO A 149 29.86 -0.62 4.46
CA PRO A 149 28.82 0.38 4.14
C PRO A 149 29.24 1.86 4.45
N VAL A 150 28.64 2.89 3.83
CA VAL A 150 28.69 4.27 4.40
C VAL A 150 27.35 5.02 4.22
N LYS A 151 26.85 5.55 5.34
CA LYS A 151 25.69 6.42 5.47
C LYS A 151 26.04 7.84 5.05
N LYS A 152 25.47 8.38 3.96
CA LYS A 152 25.53 9.82 3.68
C LYS A 152 24.29 10.34 2.94
N THR A 153 23.64 11.30 3.57
CA THR A 153 22.53 12.08 3.03
C THR A 153 22.95 12.79 1.74
N ILE A 154 22.34 12.45 0.62
CA ILE A 154 22.38 13.26 -0.60
C ILE A 154 20.94 13.48 -1.04
N LYS A 155 20.51 14.74 -1.10
CA LYS A 155 19.26 15.16 -1.71
C LYS A 155 19.32 14.81 -3.20
N SER A 156 18.81 13.63 -3.57
CA SER A 156 18.65 13.28 -4.97
C SER A 156 17.46 14.08 -5.52
N VAL A 157 17.77 15.21 -6.15
CA VAL A 157 16.91 15.78 -7.19
C VAL A 157 16.83 14.72 -8.29
N VAL A 158 15.86 13.82 -8.18
CA VAL A 158 15.62 12.78 -9.18
C VAL A 158 15.11 13.46 -10.43
N LYS A 159 16.06 13.87 -11.29
CA LYS A 159 15.82 14.04 -12.73
C LYS A 159 15.01 12.81 -13.16
N LYS A 160 13.79 13.04 -13.61
CA LYS A 160 12.74 12.02 -13.81
C LYS A 160 13.07 11.16 -15.03
N THR A 161 14.10 10.34 -14.92
CA THR A 161 14.53 9.40 -15.95
C THR A 161 13.39 8.43 -16.18
N ARG A 162 12.69 8.61 -17.31
CA ARG A 162 11.56 7.77 -17.71
C ARG A 162 12.04 6.32 -17.77
N ARG A 163 11.72 5.53 -16.74
CA ARG A 163 11.76 4.06 -16.87
C ARG A 163 10.85 3.74 -18.06
N ASN A 164 11.38 3.01 -19.03
CA ASN A 164 10.66 2.71 -20.26
C ASN A 164 9.60 1.65 -19.93
N THR A 165 8.44 2.12 -19.48
CA THR A 165 7.25 1.36 -19.12
C THR A 165 6.60 0.82 -20.39
N ILE A 166 6.34 -0.48 -20.40
CA ILE A 166 5.94 -1.24 -21.58
C ILE A 166 4.87 -2.24 -21.14
N ALA A 167 3.83 -2.39 -21.97
CA ALA A 167 2.83 -3.44 -21.82
C ALA A 167 2.61 -4.12 -23.18
N CYS A 168 2.29 -5.41 -23.18
CA CYS A 168 2.11 -6.22 -24.39
C CYS A 168 0.79 -6.99 -24.30
N GLY A 169 0.08 -7.15 -25.42
CA GLY A 169 -1.20 -7.87 -25.41
C GLY A 169 -2.04 -7.60 -26.66
N THR A 170 -3.32 -7.94 -26.63
CA THR A 170 -4.28 -7.62 -27.70
C THR A 170 -5.24 -6.51 -27.25
N ILE A 171 -5.55 -5.57 -28.15
CA ILE A 171 -6.50 -4.48 -27.88
C ILE A 171 -7.93 -4.96 -28.15
N ASN A 172 -8.82 -4.76 -27.18
CA ASN A 172 -10.26 -5.01 -27.27
C ASN A 172 -11.04 -3.81 -26.71
N GLY A 173 -12.34 -3.70 -27.01
CA GLY A 173 -13.28 -2.80 -26.34
C GLY A 173 -12.99 -1.32 -26.56
N VAL A 174 -12.57 -0.91 -27.75
CA VAL A 174 -12.21 0.50 -28.02
C VAL A 174 -13.47 1.36 -28.02
N SER A 175 -13.59 2.25 -27.02
CA SER A 175 -14.77 3.08 -26.85
C SER A 175 -14.87 4.20 -27.90
N LYS A 176 -16.06 4.78 -28.03
CA LYS A 176 -16.20 6.13 -28.63
C LYS A 176 -15.40 7.16 -27.80
N VAL A 177 -14.99 8.24 -28.44
CA VAL A 177 -14.37 9.39 -27.76
C VAL A 177 -15.40 10.06 -26.84
N LYS A 178 -14.98 10.36 -25.61
CA LYS A 178 -15.73 11.03 -24.55
C LYS A 178 -15.04 12.35 -24.19
N THR A 179 -15.77 13.24 -23.53
CA THR A 179 -15.24 14.48 -22.95
C THR A 179 -15.26 14.34 -21.42
N GLY A 180 -14.15 14.66 -20.76
CA GLY A 180 -14.03 14.68 -19.30
C GLY A 180 -14.58 15.97 -18.68
N SER A 181 -14.68 15.99 -17.35
CA SER A 181 -15.15 17.15 -16.57
C SER A 181 -14.30 18.42 -16.78
N SER A 182 -13.01 18.27 -17.10
CA SER A 182 -12.09 19.36 -17.46
C SER A 182 -12.12 19.76 -18.93
N GLY A 183 -13.08 19.27 -19.73
CA GLY A 183 -13.17 19.51 -21.17
C GLY A 183 -12.19 18.71 -22.04
N GLY A 184 -11.22 18.00 -21.42
CA GLY A 184 -10.28 17.13 -22.13
C GLY A 184 -10.98 15.94 -22.80
N LYS A 185 -10.64 15.65 -24.05
CA LYS A 185 -11.18 14.49 -24.79
C LYS A 185 -10.33 13.25 -24.55
N TYR A 186 -10.98 12.09 -24.46
CA TYR A 186 -10.31 10.80 -24.26
C TYR A 186 -11.13 9.65 -24.85
N PHE A 187 -10.52 8.48 -25.00
CA PHE A 187 -11.26 7.22 -25.18
C PHE A 187 -10.65 6.12 -24.32
N GLN A 188 -11.37 5.00 -24.22
CA GLN A 188 -10.96 3.84 -23.43
C GLN A 188 -10.72 2.64 -24.35
N ALA A 189 -9.87 1.73 -23.93
CA ALA A 189 -9.71 0.41 -24.52
C ALA A 189 -9.30 -0.59 -23.42
N VAL A 190 -9.27 -1.88 -23.73
CA VAL A 190 -8.77 -2.93 -22.85
C VAL A 190 -7.58 -3.59 -23.52
N LEU A 191 -6.46 -3.72 -22.80
CA LEU A 191 -5.32 -4.54 -23.19
C LEU A 191 -5.46 -5.90 -22.49
N ASN A 192 -5.73 -6.95 -23.26
CA ASN A 192 -5.68 -8.31 -22.72
C ASN A 192 -4.22 -8.76 -22.68
N GLN A 193 -3.67 -8.89 -21.48
CA GLN A 193 -2.34 -9.42 -21.20
C GLN A 193 -2.46 -10.86 -20.65
N GLU A 194 -1.33 -11.56 -20.49
CA GLU A 194 -1.29 -12.88 -19.84
C GLU A 194 -1.69 -12.78 -18.36
N ASP A 195 -1.27 -11.71 -17.68
CA ASP A 195 -1.64 -11.38 -16.29
C ASP A 195 -3.10 -10.90 -16.14
N GLY A 196 -3.84 -10.74 -17.25
CA GLY A 196 -5.25 -10.36 -17.26
C GLY A 196 -5.59 -9.12 -18.11
N PRO A 197 -6.88 -8.77 -18.20
CA PRO A 197 -7.34 -7.58 -18.91
C PRO A 197 -7.06 -6.30 -18.12
N MET A 198 -6.43 -5.31 -18.76
CA MET A 198 -6.10 -4.02 -18.15
C MET A 198 -6.75 -2.87 -18.92
N VAL A 199 -7.45 -1.99 -18.21
CA VAL A 199 -8.10 -0.82 -18.83
C VAL A 199 -7.05 0.22 -19.23
N ILE A 200 -7.17 0.74 -20.44
CA ILE A 200 -6.38 1.85 -20.97
C ILE A 200 -7.25 3.10 -21.06
N LEU A 201 -6.76 4.22 -20.56
CA LEU A 201 -7.25 5.57 -20.82
C LEU A 201 -6.33 6.26 -21.84
N ILE A 202 -6.85 6.51 -23.05
CA ILE A 202 -6.11 7.17 -24.13
C ILE A 202 -6.52 8.63 -24.20
N LEU A 203 -5.57 9.53 -23.95
CA LEU A 203 -5.76 11.00 -24.03
C LEU A 203 -5.41 11.57 -25.42
N ASP A 204 -4.71 10.79 -26.25
CA ASP A 204 -4.38 11.15 -27.63
C ASP A 204 -5.47 10.65 -28.59
N ILE A 205 -6.40 11.55 -28.94
CA ILE A 205 -7.54 11.26 -29.81
C ILE A 205 -7.15 10.86 -31.25
N GLU A 206 -5.97 11.26 -31.74
CA GLU A 206 -5.54 10.96 -33.11
C GLU A 206 -5.26 9.47 -33.28
N LYS A 207 -4.86 8.80 -32.19
CA LYS A 207 -4.60 7.35 -32.15
C LYS A 207 -5.88 6.51 -32.21
N HIS A 208 -7.08 7.09 -32.10
CA HIS A 208 -8.36 6.34 -32.04
C HIS A 208 -8.53 5.37 -33.22
N LYS A 209 -8.25 5.83 -34.44
CA LYS A 209 -8.28 4.98 -35.66
C LYS A 209 -7.26 3.83 -35.60
N THR A 210 -6.08 4.06 -35.01
CA THR A 210 -5.02 3.06 -34.84
C THR A 210 -5.42 1.98 -33.83
N PHE A 211 -6.02 2.37 -32.71
CA PHE A 211 -6.54 1.43 -31.71
C PHE A 211 -7.72 0.59 -32.27
N LEU A 212 -8.67 1.22 -32.98
CA LEU A 212 -9.72 0.49 -33.72
C LEU A 212 -9.14 -0.48 -34.76
N GLY A 213 -8.04 -0.09 -35.41
CA GLY A 213 -7.30 -0.96 -36.33
C GLY A 213 -6.66 -2.16 -35.64
N ALA A 214 -6.13 -1.98 -34.42
CA ALA A 214 -5.57 -3.07 -33.61
C ALA A 214 -6.64 -4.05 -33.14
N GLU A 215 -7.78 -3.54 -32.67
CA GLU A 215 -8.93 -4.36 -32.26
C GLU A 215 -9.48 -5.19 -33.41
N LYS A 216 -9.77 -4.57 -34.56
CA LYS A 216 -10.29 -5.28 -35.74
C LYS A 216 -9.36 -6.39 -36.24
N ARG A 217 -8.05 -6.21 -36.13
CA ARG A 217 -7.04 -7.19 -36.55
C ARG A 217 -6.70 -8.22 -35.48
N ARG A 218 -7.22 -8.07 -34.24
CA ARG A 218 -6.88 -8.86 -33.04
C ARG A 218 -5.36 -9.10 -32.89
N SER A 219 -4.56 -8.12 -33.33
CA SER A 219 -3.12 -8.28 -33.42
C SER A 219 -2.46 -8.02 -32.07
N SER A 220 -1.39 -8.76 -31.78
CA SER A 220 -0.53 -8.43 -30.65
C SER A 220 0.09 -7.05 -30.86
N VAL A 221 -0.01 -6.20 -29.85
CA VAL A 221 0.61 -4.87 -29.81
C VAL A 221 1.50 -4.74 -28.59
N ARG A 222 2.47 -3.85 -28.70
CA ARG A 222 3.34 -3.39 -27.64
C ARG A 222 3.12 -1.90 -27.44
N LEU A 223 2.69 -1.52 -26.24
CA LEU A 223 2.60 -0.14 -25.81
C LEU A 223 3.92 0.26 -25.14
N LYS A 224 4.41 1.48 -25.38
CA LYS A 224 5.59 2.04 -24.71
C LYS A 224 5.31 3.45 -24.21
N GLY A 225 6.08 3.89 -23.21
CA GLY A 225 6.00 5.27 -22.70
C GLY A 225 4.64 5.56 -22.03
N ILE A 226 4.07 4.54 -21.40
CA ILE A 226 2.78 4.57 -20.70
C ILE A 226 2.97 4.88 -19.21
N SER A 227 1.95 5.32 -18.49
CA SER A 227 1.96 5.30 -17.02
C SER A 227 0.91 4.34 -16.48
N PHE A 228 1.24 3.64 -15.40
CA PHE A 228 0.28 2.90 -14.59
C PHE A 228 -0.24 3.87 -13.53
N GLU A 229 -1.54 4.12 -13.53
CA GLU A 229 -2.21 5.09 -12.65
C GLU A 229 -3.57 4.53 -12.24
N GLU A 230 -4.08 4.93 -11.07
CA GLU A 230 -5.49 4.73 -10.73
C GLU A 230 -6.35 5.55 -11.70
N LEU A 231 -6.86 4.88 -12.73
CA LEU A 231 -7.81 5.46 -13.65
C LEU A 231 -9.15 5.59 -12.90
N GLY A 232 -9.43 6.77 -12.34
CA GLY A 232 -10.63 7.10 -11.54
C GLY A 232 -12.00 6.94 -12.22
N ILE A 233 -12.01 6.23 -13.34
CA ILE A 233 -13.12 5.59 -14.04
C ILE A 233 -13.61 4.34 -13.31
N ILE A 234 -12.71 3.58 -12.67
CA ILE A 234 -13.02 2.39 -11.85
C ILE A 234 -12.37 2.59 -10.48
N LYS A 235 -13.16 2.50 -9.40
CA LYS A 235 -12.72 2.89 -8.05
C LYS A 235 -11.56 2.08 -7.45
N TYR A 236 -11.21 0.92 -8.02
CA TYR A 236 -10.30 -0.06 -7.40
C TYR A 236 -9.43 -0.85 -8.40
N GLN A 237 -9.10 -0.29 -9.57
CA GLN A 237 -8.14 -0.92 -10.50
C GLN A 237 -7.11 0.07 -11.02
N GLU A 238 -5.84 -0.31 -10.93
CA GLU A 238 -4.77 0.32 -11.71
C GLU A 238 -5.03 0.11 -13.20
N GLY A 239 -4.75 1.13 -14.01
CA GLY A 239 -4.87 1.05 -15.45
C GLY A 239 -3.79 1.84 -16.18
N ILE A 240 -3.78 1.69 -17.50
CA ILE A 240 -2.76 2.26 -18.37
C ILE A 240 -3.22 3.63 -18.85
N LYS A 241 -2.49 4.68 -18.54
CA LYS A 241 -2.66 5.99 -19.18
C LYS A 241 -1.74 6.08 -20.39
N PHE A 242 -2.35 6.32 -21.54
CA PHE A 242 -1.69 6.44 -22.83
C PHE A 242 -1.82 7.89 -23.32
N THR A 243 -0.67 8.54 -23.56
CA THR A 243 -0.58 9.95 -23.96
C THR A 243 -0.01 10.09 -25.36
N SER A 244 0.11 11.32 -25.87
CA SER A 244 0.75 11.58 -27.16
C SER A 244 2.24 11.18 -27.20
N THR A 245 2.90 11.09 -26.03
CA THR A 245 4.27 10.58 -25.91
C THR A 245 4.34 9.04 -25.81
N SER A 246 3.21 8.35 -25.80
CA SER A 246 3.13 6.90 -25.77
C SER A 246 3.06 6.33 -27.20
N GLU A 247 3.71 5.19 -27.42
CA GLU A 247 3.77 4.51 -28.72
C GLU A 247 2.93 3.22 -28.70
N LEU A 248 2.19 2.96 -29.77
CA LEU A 248 1.56 1.66 -30.04
C LEU A 248 2.29 1.04 -31.23
N ILE A 249 2.89 -0.12 -31.02
CA ILE A 249 3.69 -0.84 -32.01
C ILE A 249 3.02 -2.19 -32.29
N PHE A 250 2.71 -2.47 -33.55
CA PHE A 250 2.20 -3.78 -33.95
C PHE A 250 3.31 -4.83 -33.91
N MET A 251 3.11 -5.93 -33.18
CA MET A 251 4.03 -7.04 -33.17
C MET A 251 3.74 -7.95 -34.37
N ARG A 252 4.69 -7.99 -35.31
CA ARG A 252 4.61 -8.86 -36.48
C ARG A 252 4.88 -10.29 -36.04
N VAL A 253 3.83 -11.11 -35.91
CA VAL A 253 3.97 -12.53 -35.63
C VAL A 253 4.71 -13.17 -36.81
N LYS A 254 5.92 -13.68 -36.58
CA LYS A 254 6.69 -14.42 -37.58
C LYS A 254 6.12 -15.84 -37.67
N ASN A 255 5.03 -16.01 -38.42
CA ASN A 255 4.53 -17.34 -38.76
C ASN A 255 5.47 -17.99 -39.77
N THR A 256 6.59 -18.56 -39.30
CA THR A 256 7.38 -19.52 -40.06
C THR A 256 6.79 -20.92 -39.90
N THR A 257 5.50 -21.07 -40.19
CA THR A 257 4.93 -22.37 -40.53
C THR A 257 5.42 -22.70 -41.92
N LYS A 258 6.51 -23.47 -42.02
CA LYS A 258 6.84 -24.15 -43.27
C LYS A 258 5.62 -24.99 -43.65
N MET A 259 4.94 -24.64 -44.75
CA MET A 259 4.10 -25.62 -45.43
C MET A 259 5.05 -26.66 -46.03
N GLU A 260 5.27 -27.73 -45.30
CA GLU A 260 5.81 -28.96 -45.85
C GLU A 260 4.75 -29.51 -46.82
N ARG A 261 4.98 -29.31 -48.12
CA ARG A 261 4.20 -30.00 -49.15
C ARG A 261 4.69 -31.45 -49.21
N THR A 262 4.11 -32.30 -48.39
CA THR A 262 4.13 -33.75 -48.63
C THR A 262 3.31 -34.00 -49.90
N ALA A 263 3.99 -34.06 -51.04
CA ALA A 263 3.41 -34.47 -52.30
C ALA A 263 3.58 -35.99 -52.44
N ASP A 264 2.54 -36.72 -52.07
CA ASP A 264 2.37 -38.14 -52.38
C ASP A 264 0.89 -38.39 -52.69
N GLN A 265 0.63 -39.30 -53.65
CA GLN A 265 -0.67 -39.56 -54.30
C GLN A 265 -1.07 -38.43 -55.29
N ILE A 266 -1.36 -38.70 -56.58
CA ILE A 266 -1.57 -39.97 -57.32
C ILE A 266 -0.76 -39.92 -58.62
#